data_AF-A0A9P7FUQ7-F1
#
_entry.id   AF-A0A9P7FUQ7-F1
#
_cell.length_a   1.000
_cell.length_b   1.000
_cell.length_c   1.000
_cell.angle_alpha   90.00
_cell.angle_beta   90.00
_cell.angle_gamma   90.00
#
_symmetry.space_group_name_H-M   'P 1'
#
loop_
_entity.id
_entity.type
_entity.pdbx_description
1 polymer ?
#
loop_
_entity_poly.entity_id
_entity_poly.type
_entity_poly.pdbx_seq_one_letter_code
_entity_poly.pdbx_strand_id
1 'polypeptide(L)'
;PIFWGMLQSKFNAKWPERVAAVKTKEEKMMMLEAATLKPGDIGKQVAVNGVDELSHVAWADKVQKLMGAIHDRNRLLINSTCQALPVAIKSLLGSYSILALFCDAVHILLLERIQEKQEEENEHARVN
;
A
#
# COMPACT_ATOMS: atom_id res chain seq x y z
N PRO A 1 5.60 -5.25 50.69
CA PRO A 1 5.84 -5.51 49.25
C PRO A 1 4.53 -5.43 48.46
N ILE A 2 4.34 -4.35 47.70
CA ILE A 2 3.14 -4.18 46.86
C ILE A 2 3.27 -5.18 45.71
N PHE A 3 2.37 -6.17 45.71
CA PHE A 3 2.37 -7.24 44.71
C PHE A 3 2.11 -6.63 43.33
N TRP A 4 3.06 -6.76 42.41
CA TRP A 4 2.97 -6.26 41.04
C TRP A 4 1.63 -6.62 40.35
N GLY A 5 1.11 -7.82 40.60
CA GLY A 5 -0.19 -8.26 40.08
C GLY A 5 -1.39 -7.42 40.53
N MET A 6 -1.36 -6.86 41.74
CA MET A 6 -2.43 -5.98 42.24
C MET A 6 -2.36 -4.58 41.62
N LEU A 7 -1.15 -4.09 41.34
CA LEU A 7 -0.95 -2.84 40.60
C LEU A 7 -1.42 -3.01 39.15
N GLN A 8 -1.03 -4.10 38.49
CA GLN A 8 -1.41 -4.41 37.12
C GLN A 8 -2.93 -4.57 36.96
N SER A 9 -3.58 -5.25 37.90
CA SER A 9 -5.04 -5.40 37.90
C SER A 9 -5.77 -4.06 38.04
N LYS A 10 -5.33 -3.20 38.97
CA LYS A 10 -5.90 -1.85 39.13
C LYS A 10 -5.62 -0.95 37.93
N PHE A 11 -4.45 -1.09 37.32
CA PHE A 11 -4.09 -0.38 36.10
C PHE A 11 -5.01 -0.77 34.94
N ASN A 12 -5.16 -2.07 34.67
CA ASN A 12 -6.04 -2.57 33.59
C ASN A 12 -7.52 -2.28 33.86
N ALA A 13 -7.95 -2.22 35.12
CA ALA A 13 -9.33 -1.85 35.46
C ALA A 13 -9.62 -0.37 35.19
N LYS A 14 -8.62 0.51 35.38
CA LYS A 14 -8.76 1.95 35.18
C LYS A 14 -8.47 2.37 33.72
N TRP A 15 -7.60 1.62 33.05
CA TRP A 15 -7.27 1.75 31.64
C TRP A 15 -7.42 0.38 30.96
N PRO A 16 -8.67 -0.04 30.66
CA PRO A 16 -8.87 -1.22 29.84
C PRO A 16 -8.19 -0.98 28.50
N GLU A 17 -7.42 -1.97 28.05
CA GLU A 17 -6.74 -1.92 26.76
C GLU A 17 -7.78 -1.61 25.69
N ARG A 18 -7.64 -0.44 25.03
CA ARG A 18 -8.58 -0.04 23.99
C ARG A 18 -8.52 -1.10 22.91
N VAL A 19 -9.59 -1.89 22.79
CA VAL A 19 -9.77 -2.79 21.66
C VAL A 19 -9.65 -1.91 20.43
N ALA A 20 -8.59 -2.09 19.64
CA ALA A 20 -8.40 -1.34 18.42
C ALA A 20 -9.69 -1.53 17.60
N ALA A 21 -10.38 -0.43 17.29
CA ALA A 21 -11.59 -0.49 16.50
C ALA A 21 -11.26 -1.27 15.23
N VAL A 22 -11.83 -2.46 15.09
CA VAL A 22 -11.61 -3.31 13.92
C VAL A 22 -12.24 -2.55 12.76
N LYS A 23 -11.39 -1.97 11.92
CA LYS A 23 -11.86 -1.17 10.80
C LYS A 23 -12.85 -1.98 9.98
N THR A 24 -14.01 -1.39 9.70
CA THR A 24 -15.06 -2.06 8.93
C THR A 24 -14.57 -2.34 7.51
N LYS A 25 -15.26 -3.21 6.78
CA LYS A 25 -14.93 -3.49 5.38
C LYS A 25 -14.94 -2.21 4.54
N GLU A 26 -15.91 -1.34 4.79
CA GLU A 26 -16.09 -0.06 4.11
C GLU A 26 -14.93 0.90 4.41
N GLU A 27 -14.49 1.02 5.66
CA GLU A 27 -13.33 1.83 6.02
C GLU A 27 -12.04 1.32 5.35
N LYS A 28 -11.88 0.00 5.22
CA LYS A 28 -10.75 -0.59 4.50
C LYS A 28 -10.82 -0.32 2.99
N MET A 29 -12.02 -0.32 2.40
CA MET A 29 -12.22 0.05 0.99
C MET A 29 -11.89 1.53 0.76
N MET A 30 -12.35 2.42 1.64
CA MET A 30 -11.97 3.84 1.58
C MET A 30 -10.45 4.03 1.72
N MET A 31 -9.79 3.24 2.57
CA MET A 31 -8.32 3.29 2.69
C MET A 31 -7.60 2.76 1.45
N LEU A 32 -8.18 1.80 0.75
CA LEU A 32 -7.65 1.29 -0.51
C LEU A 32 -7.80 2.34 -1.62
N GLU A 33 -8.97 2.98 -1.73
CA GLU A 33 -9.21 4.06 -2.68
C GLU A 33 -8.31 5.27 -2.41
N ALA A 34 -8.10 5.62 -1.13
CA ALA A 34 -7.18 6.67 -0.73
C ALA A 34 -5.69 6.29 -0.90
N ALA A 35 -5.37 5.00 -1.08
CA ALA A 35 -4.01 4.54 -1.34
C ALA A 35 -3.67 4.72 -2.82
N THR A 36 -3.59 5.97 -3.27
CA THR A 36 -3.18 6.31 -4.63
C THR A 36 -1.67 6.56 -4.69
N LEU A 37 -0.99 5.96 -5.66
CA LEU A 37 0.40 6.26 -5.96
C LEU A 37 0.46 7.41 -6.96
N LYS A 38 1.01 8.56 -6.56
CA LYS A 38 1.11 9.73 -7.45
C LYS A 38 2.30 9.58 -8.40
N PRO A 39 2.19 10.03 -9.66
CA PRO A 39 3.30 9.95 -10.62
C PRO A 39 4.59 10.62 -10.11
N GLY A 40 4.47 11.79 -9.49
CA GLY A 40 5.62 12.54 -8.97
C GLY A 40 6.25 11.95 -7.70
N ASP A 41 5.65 10.93 -7.09
CA ASP A 41 6.17 10.29 -5.88
C ASP A 41 6.82 8.93 -6.14
N ILE A 42 6.72 8.40 -7.37
CA ILE A 42 7.30 7.11 -7.72
C ILE A 42 8.83 7.17 -7.62
N GLY A 43 9.42 6.15 -6.97
CA GLY A 43 10.86 6.00 -6.89
C GLY A 43 11.53 6.83 -5.80
N LYS A 44 10.75 7.61 -5.04
CA LYS A 44 11.22 8.28 -3.83
C LYS A 44 11.41 7.26 -2.71
N GLN A 45 12.42 7.49 -1.88
CA GLN A 45 12.54 6.79 -0.60
C GLN A 45 11.51 7.35 0.38
N VAL A 46 10.77 6.45 1.03
CA VAL A 46 9.80 6.76 2.07
C VAL A 46 10.10 5.90 3.28
N ALA A 47 10.09 6.50 4.47
CA ALA A 47 10.27 5.78 5.71
C ALA A 47 8.95 5.10 6.12
N VAL A 48 8.93 3.77 6.11
CA VAL A 48 7.81 2.95 6.58
C VAL A 48 8.28 2.15 7.78
N ASN A 49 7.66 2.35 8.94
CA ASN A 49 8.04 1.68 10.19
C ASN A 49 9.53 1.79 10.56
N GLY A 50 10.18 2.89 10.15
CA GLY A 50 11.61 3.13 10.41
C GLY A 50 12.56 2.47 9.40
N VAL A 51 12.04 1.87 8.33
CA VAL A 51 12.83 1.35 7.21
C VAL A 51 12.57 2.21 5.98
N ASP A 52 13.64 2.61 5.29
CA ASP A 52 13.53 3.34 4.03
C ASP A 52 13.22 2.36 2.90
N GLU A 53 12.04 2.52 2.31
CA GLU A 53 11.56 1.72 1.19
C GLU A 53 11.25 2.62 -0.01
N LEU A 54 11.27 2.07 -1.22
CA LEU A 54 10.80 2.82 -2.38
C LEU A 54 9.29 3.00 -2.30
N SER A 55 8.80 4.18 -2.68
CA SER A 55 7.39 4.55 -2.57
C SER A 55 6.42 3.59 -3.26
N HIS A 56 6.81 2.99 -4.38
CA HIS A 56 6.00 2.00 -5.09
C HIS A 56 5.97 0.64 -4.38
N VAL A 57 7.07 0.26 -3.71
CA VAL A 57 7.16 -0.93 -2.86
C VAL A 57 6.29 -0.75 -1.61
N ALA A 58 6.49 0.34 -0.89
CA ALA A 58 5.68 0.71 0.27
C ALA A 58 4.17 0.76 -0.05
N TRP A 59 3.83 1.27 -1.25
CA TRP A 59 2.46 1.28 -1.74
C TRP A 59 1.93 -0.15 -2.01
N ALA A 60 2.69 -0.99 -2.70
CA ALA A 60 2.30 -2.37 -3.02
C ALA A 60 2.04 -3.19 -1.75
N ASP A 61 2.92 -3.06 -0.75
CA ASP A 61 2.78 -3.67 0.57
C ASP A 61 1.51 -3.23 1.29
N LYS A 62 1.20 -1.93 1.27
CA LYS A 62 -0.01 -1.37 1.87
C LYS A 62 -1.27 -1.90 1.18
N VAL A 63 -1.26 -1.95 -0.15
CA VAL A 63 -2.36 -2.49 -0.97
C VAL A 63 -2.57 -3.97 -0.69
N GLN A 64 -1.50 -4.76 -0.66
CA GLN A 64 -1.55 -6.19 -0.38
C GLN A 64 -2.20 -6.47 0.99
N LYS A 65 -1.78 -5.72 2.02
CA LYS A 65 -2.33 -5.82 3.38
C LYS A 65 -3.82 -5.44 3.43
N LEU A 66 -4.20 -4.34 2.77
CA LEU A 66 -5.59 -3.86 2.77
C LEU A 66 -6.53 -4.83 2.04
N MET A 67 -6.15 -5.28 0.85
CA MET A 67 -6.97 -6.20 0.06
C MET A 67 -7.06 -7.60 0.69
N GLY A 68 -5.97 -8.09 1.29
CA GLY A 68 -6.00 -9.32 2.09
C GLY A 68 -7.00 -9.24 3.25
N ALA A 69 -7.14 -8.07 3.87
CA ALA A 69 -8.06 -7.84 4.98
C ALA A 69 -9.53 -7.61 4.57
N ILE A 70 -9.82 -7.40 3.26
CA ILE A 70 -11.17 -7.16 2.71
C ILE A 70 -11.80 -8.47 2.19
N HIS A 71 -11.00 -9.51 1.91
CA HIS A 71 -11.44 -10.77 1.28
C HIS A 71 -12.26 -10.55 0.00
N ASP A 72 -11.63 -9.96 -1.02
CA ASP A 72 -12.28 -9.74 -2.32
C ASP A 72 -12.43 -11.04 -3.11
N ARG A 73 -13.63 -11.63 -3.09
CA ARG A 73 -13.96 -12.85 -3.84
C ARG A 73 -14.15 -12.59 -5.34
N ASN A 74 -14.45 -11.36 -5.75
CA ASN A 74 -14.85 -11.05 -7.12
C ASN A 74 -13.70 -10.53 -7.98
N ARG A 75 -12.51 -10.35 -7.40
CA ARG A 75 -11.32 -9.80 -8.10
C ARG A 75 -11.60 -8.44 -8.75
N LEU A 76 -12.55 -7.67 -8.21
CA LEU A 76 -12.88 -6.35 -8.74
C LEU A 76 -11.89 -5.30 -8.23
N LEU A 77 -11.38 -5.50 -7.00
CA LEU A 77 -10.47 -4.57 -6.37
C LEU A 77 -9.11 -4.55 -7.07
N ILE A 78 -8.60 -5.69 -7.57
CA ILE A 78 -7.33 -5.72 -8.32
C ILE A 78 -7.43 -4.91 -9.61
N ASN A 79 -8.53 -5.06 -10.36
CA ASN A 79 -8.73 -4.29 -11.59
C ASN A 79 -8.78 -2.79 -11.30
N SER A 80 -9.54 -2.37 -10.28
CA SER A 80 -9.59 -0.95 -9.89
C SER A 80 -8.23 -0.41 -9.45
N THR A 81 -7.46 -1.21 -8.71
CA THR A 81 -6.12 -0.85 -8.24
C THR A 81 -5.13 -0.71 -9.38
N CYS A 82 -5.16 -1.63 -10.36
CA CYS A 82 -4.34 -1.55 -11.57
C CYS A 82 -4.70 -0.35 -12.46
N GLN A 83 -5.95 0.11 -12.44
CA GLN A 83 -6.36 1.31 -13.17
C GLN A 83 -5.91 2.61 -12.48
N ALA A 84 -5.83 2.61 -11.15
CA ALA A 84 -5.39 3.76 -10.36
C ALA A 84 -3.86 3.98 -10.38
N LEU A 85 -3.11 3.05 -10.99
CA LEU A 85 -1.66 3.17 -11.12
C LEU A 85 -1.26 4.27 -12.13
N PRO A 86 -0.13 4.95 -11.87
CA PRO A 86 0.53 5.77 -12.88
C PRO A 86 0.85 4.99 -14.15
N VAL A 87 0.77 5.65 -15.31
CA VAL A 87 0.96 5.04 -16.63
C VAL A 87 2.34 4.38 -16.75
N ALA A 88 3.39 5.01 -16.22
CA ALA A 88 4.75 4.47 -16.24
C ALA A 88 4.86 3.08 -15.58
N ILE A 89 4.22 2.88 -14.43
CA ILE A 89 4.21 1.58 -13.74
C ILE A 89 3.28 0.60 -14.48
N LYS A 90 2.11 1.07 -14.93
CA LYS A 90 1.15 0.24 -15.66
C LYS A 90 1.73 -0.34 -16.95
N SER A 91 2.54 0.44 -17.67
CA SER A 91 3.26 0.01 -18.88
C SER A 91 4.30 -1.07 -18.59
N LEU A 92 4.88 -1.10 -17.39
CA LEU A 92 5.93 -2.05 -17.02
C LEU A 92 5.35 -3.38 -16.50
N LEU A 93 4.19 -3.32 -15.82
CA LEU A 93 3.58 -4.48 -15.18
C LEU A 93 2.66 -5.27 -16.11
N GLY A 94 1.99 -4.64 -17.08
CA GLY A 94 0.97 -5.32 -17.87
C GLY A 94 -0.27 -5.66 -17.04
N SER A 95 -0.91 -6.82 -17.30
CA SER A 95 -2.19 -7.19 -16.68
C SER A 95 -2.05 -8.38 -15.74
N TYR A 96 -2.57 -8.23 -14.52
CA TYR A 96 -2.55 -9.28 -13.49
C TYR A 96 -3.97 -9.56 -12.98
N SER A 97 -4.27 -10.84 -12.75
CA SER A 97 -5.53 -11.30 -12.16
C SER A 97 -5.37 -11.83 -10.73
N ILE A 98 -4.13 -11.92 -10.24
CA ILE A 98 -3.75 -12.40 -8.91
C ILE A 98 -2.98 -11.29 -8.21
N LEU A 99 -3.46 -10.88 -7.02
CA LEU A 99 -2.90 -9.75 -6.29
C LEU A 99 -1.45 -9.99 -5.85
N ALA A 100 -1.15 -11.20 -5.36
CA ALA A 100 0.21 -11.53 -4.92
C ALA A 100 1.22 -11.35 -6.06
N LEU A 101 0.91 -11.91 -7.24
CA LEU A 101 1.77 -11.78 -8.43
C LEU A 101 1.91 -10.32 -8.89
N PHE A 102 0.85 -9.52 -8.73
CA PHE A 102 0.91 -8.09 -9.03
C PHE A 102 1.84 -7.34 -8.06
N CYS A 103 1.71 -7.56 -6.75
CA CYS A 103 2.57 -6.92 -5.75
C CYS A 103 4.03 -7.37 -5.89
N ASP A 104 4.27 -8.66 -6.12
CA ASP A 104 5.61 -9.20 -6.38
C ASP A 104 6.23 -8.55 -7.63
N ALA A 105 5.43 -8.37 -8.68
CA ALA A 105 5.89 -7.69 -9.89
C ALA A 105 6.24 -6.22 -9.64
N VAL A 106 5.49 -5.51 -8.78
CA VAL A 106 5.84 -4.14 -8.35
C VAL A 106 7.16 -4.13 -7.57
N HIS A 107 7.40 -5.12 -6.71
CA HIS A 107 8.63 -5.21 -5.89
C HIS A 107 9.90 -5.44 -6.69
N ILE A 108 9.80 -6.13 -7.83
CA ILE A 108 10.95 -6.39 -8.70
C ILE A 108 11.19 -5.28 -9.74
N LEU A 109 10.34 -4.24 -9.77
CA LEU A 109 10.56 -3.11 -10.68
C LEU A 109 11.84 -2.37 -10.30
N LEU A 110 12.77 -2.30 -11.25
CA LEU A 110 13.99 -1.52 -11.11
C LEU A 110 13.67 -0.04 -11.20
N LEU A 111 14.23 0.75 -10.28
CA LEU A 111 14.07 2.21 -10.26
C LEU A 111 14.46 2.85 -11.61
N GLU A 112 15.54 2.37 -12.23
CA GLU A 112 16.03 2.85 -13.53
C GLU A 112 14.95 2.70 -14.62
N ARG A 113 14.26 1.55 -14.68
CA ARG A 113 13.19 1.30 -15.66
C ARG A 113 11.98 2.18 -15.45
N ILE A 114 11.68 2.50 -14.20
CA ILE A 114 10.61 3.43 -13.86
C ILE A 114 10.99 4.85 -14.31
N GLN A 115 12.22 5.28 -14.05
CA GLN A 115 12.71 6.60 -14.44
C GLN A 115 12.76 6.77 -15.96
N GLU A 116 13.28 5.78 -16.69
CA GLU A 116 13.24 5.74 -18.16
C GLU A 116 11.82 5.95 -18.67
N LYS A 117 10.83 5.22 -18.12
CA LYS A 117 9.43 5.36 -18.53
C LYS A 117 8.81 6.71 -18.17
N GLN A 118 9.17 7.28 -17.03
CA GLN A 118 8.71 8.62 -16.65
C GLN A 118 9.29 9.70 -17.57
N GLU A 119 10.53 9.53 -18.02
CA GLU A 119 11.18 10.45 -18.96
C GLU A 119 10.55 10.35 -20.35
N GLU A 120 10.36 9.13 -20.87
CA GLU A 120 9.63 8.89 -22.13
C GLU A 120 8.22 9.53 -22.11
N GLU A 121 7.49 9.39 -21.00
CA GLU A 121 6.17 10.02 -20.84
C GLU A 121 6.23 11.55 -20.83
N ASN A 122 7.22 12.12 -20.13
CA ASN A 122 7.43 13.56 -20.11
C ASN A 122 7.83 14.10 -21.49
N GLU A 123 8.67 13.38 -22.23
CA GLU A 123 9.06 13.75 -23.59
C GLU A 123 7.85 13.70 -24.53
N HIS A 124 7.07 12.62 -24.51
CA HIS A 124 5.84 12.52 -25.29
C HIS A 124 4.82 13.62 -24.95
N ALA A 125 4.72 14.01 -23.68
CA ALA A 125 3.84 15.10 -23.24
C ALA A 125 4.32 16.50 -23.66
N ARG A 126 5.62 16.66 -24.00
CA ARG A 126 6.19 17.94 -24.45
C ARG A 126 6.12 18.13 -25.96
N VAL A 127 5.98 17.03 -26.70
CA VAL A 127 5.94 17.02 -28.18
C VAL A 127 4.51 17.10 -28.72
N ASN A 128 3.50 16.78 -27.90
CA ASN A 128 2.07 17.00 -28.18
C ASN A 128 1.56 18.32 -27.58
#